data_AF-A0A924H8G9-F1
#
_entry.id   AF-A0A924H8G9-F1
#
_cell.length_a   1.000
_cell.length_b   1.000
_cell.length_c   1.000
_cell.angle_alpha   90.00
_cell.angle_beta   90.00
_cell.angle_gamma   90.00
#
_symmetry.space_group_name_H-M   'P 1'
#
loop_
_entity.id
_entity.type
_entity.pdbx_description
1 polymer ?
#
loop_
_entity_poly.entity_id
_entity_poly.type
_entity_poly.pdbx_seq_one_letter_code
_entity_poly.pdbx_strand_id
1 'polypeptide(L)'
;VGQMLSISYLPLLTQADFDHLLWACDLNFVRGEDSVVRALWAGKPLVWQIYPQGDGAHIAKLDAFLDMLDAPPSQRAFHHRWNADQPGPAAPLADLPAWQTTADVACARLLAQDDLTMQLVHFVDKNR
;
A
#
# COMPACT_ATOMS: atom_id res chain seq x y z
N VAL A 1 -16.35 3.22 30.48
CA VAL A 1 -15.91 3.52 29.10
C VAL A 1 -14.97 2.40 28.69
N GLY A 2 -15.38 1.54 27.75
CA GLY A 2 -14.58 0.39 27.33
C GLY A 2 -13.31 0.84 26.59
N GLN A 3 -12.23 0.10 26.74
CA GLN A 3 -10.99 0.36 26.01
C GLN A 3 -11.23 0.10 24.51
N MET A 4 -11.15 1.15 23.68
CA MET A 4 -11.42 1.08 22.23
C MET A 4 -10.25 0.53 21.40
N LEU A 5 -9.11 0.22 22.04
CA LEU A 5 -7.91 -0.31 21.38
C LEU A 5 -7.47 -1.60 22.05
N SER A 6 -7.34 -2.65 21.25
CA SER A 6 -6.70 -3.91 21.61
C SER A 6 -5.47 -4.10 20.73
N ILE A 7 -4.36 -4.53 21.31
CA ILE A 7 -3.10 -4.78 20.59
C ILE A 7 -2.79 -6.27 20.73
N SER A 8 -2.63 -6.94 19.59
CA SER A 8 -2.23 -8.34 19.52
C SER A 8 -0.93 -8.47 18.72
N TYR A 9 0.07 -9.12 19.30
CA TYR A 9 1.34 -9.41 18.63
C TYR A 9 1.24 -10.74 17.92
N LEU A 10 1.47 -10.76 16.61
CA LEU A 10 1.48 -11.96 15.79
C LEU A 10 2.90 -12.55 15.72
N PRO A 11 3.04 -13.88 15.60
CA PRO A 11 4.32 -14.49 15.28
C PRO A 11 4.75 -14.12 13.85
N LEU A 12 5.98 -14.47 13.47
CA LEU A 12 6.40 -14.42 12.08
C LEU A 12 5.51 -15.35 11.24
N LEU A 13 5.00 -14.83 10.13
CA LEU A 13 4.12 -15.54 9.22
C LEU A 13 4.87 -16.03 7.99
N THR A 14 4.37 -17.10 7.38
CA THR A 14 4.74 -17.43 6.00
C THR A 14 4.23 -16.35 5.06
N GLN A 15 4.75 -16.28 3.83
CA GLN A 15 4.28 -15.29 2.86
C GLN A 15 2.79 -15.46 2.52
N ALA A 16 2.31 -16.71 2.43
CA ALA A 16 0.89 -17.00 2.20
C ALA A 16 0.01 -16.57 3.39
N ASP A 17 0.45 -16.83 4.61
CA ASP A 17 -0.30 -16.40 5.81
C ASP A 17 -0.28 -14.88 5.97
N PHE A 18 0.77 -14.20 5.49
CA PHE A 18 0.80 -12.75 5.41
C PHE A 18 -0.25 -12.20 4.46
N ASP A 19 -0.46 -12.83 3.29
CA ASP A 19 -1.55 -12.45 2.38
C ASP A 19 -2.93 -12.64 3.04
N HIS A 20 -3.14 -13.77 3.73
CA HIS A 20 -4.39 -14.01 4.46
C HIS A 20 -4.63 -12.94 5.54
N LEU A 21 -3.59 -12.51 6.24
CA LEU A 21 -3.68 -11.41 7.20
C LEU A 21 -4.12 -10.10 6.50
N LEU A 22 -3.51 -9.76 5.37
CA LEU A 22 -3.86 -8.55 4.62
C LEU A 22 -5.33 -8.55 4.16
N TRP A 23 -5.85 -9.71 3.74
CA TRP A 23 -7.24 -9.87 3.30
C TRP A 23 -8.25 -9.72 4.44
N ALA A 24 -7.86 -10.12 5.66
CA ALA A 24 -8.71 -10.07 6.84
C ALA A 24 -8.79 -8.68 7.49
N CYS A 25 -7.80 -7.81 7.25
CA CYS A 25 -7.74 -6.47 7.82
C CYS A 25 -8.61 -5.45 7.06
N ASP A 26 -9.12 -4.45 7.80
CA ASP A 26 -9.84 -3.31 7.22
C ASP A 26 -8.90 -2.19 6.73
N LEU A 27 -7.69 -2.09 7.31
CA LEU A 27 -6.65 -1.14 6.93
C LEU A 27 -5.28 -1.77 7.16
N ASN A 28 -4.43 -1.76 6.12
CA ASN A 28 -3.11 -2.39 6.16
C ASN A 28 -1.98 -1.36 6.16
N PHE A 29 -1.19 -1.30 7.24
CA PHE A 29 0.06 -0.55 7.26
C PHE A 29 1.21 -1.46 6.84
N VAL A 30 1.85 -1.13 5.72
CA VAL A 30 2.87 -1.97 5.06
C VAL A 30 4.08 -1.13 4.67
N ARG A 31 5.19 -1.79 4.32
CA ARG A 31 6.46 -1.09 4.03
C ARG A 31 7.29 -1.77 2.93
N GLY A 32 8.28 -1.05 2.41
CA GLY A 32 9.16 -1.60 1.38
C GLY A 32 8.41 -1.92 0.09
N GLU A 33 8.87 -2.92 -0.66
CA GLU A 33 8.37 -3.18 -2.03
C GLU A 33 7.42 -4.37 -2.11
N ASP A 34 7.78 -5.53 -1.54
CA ASP A 34 6.92 -6.71 -1.63
C ASP A 34 5.59 -6.49 -0.91
N SER A 35 5.61 -6.04 0.36
CA SER A 35 4.38 -5.94 1.14
C SER A 35 3.40 -4.85 0.66
N VAL A 36 3.87 -3.79 -0.02
CA VAL A 36 2.96 -2.83 -0.66
C VAL A 36 2.28 -3.43 -1.89
N VAL A 37 3.00 -4.25 -2.68
CA VAL A 37 2.40 -5.00 -3.79
C VAL A 37 1.39 -6.01 -3.27
N ARG A 38 1.71 -6.76 -2.20
CA ARG A 38 0.74 -7.69 -1.57
C ARG A 38 -0.51 -6.96 -1.06
N ALA A 39 -0.35 -5.78 -0.48
CA ALA A 39 -1.48 -4.98 0.01
C ALA A 39 -2.37 -4.43 -1.12
N LEU A 40 -1.81 -4.09 -2.29
CA LEU A 40 -2.61 -3.75 -3.47
C LEU A 40 -3.48 -4.94 -3.90
N TRP A 41 -2.91 -6.14 -3.92
CA TRP A 41 -3.66 -7.37 -4.26
C TRP A 41 -4.71 -7.76 -3.22
N ALA A 42 -4.54 -7.35 -1.96
CA ALA A 42 -5.58 -7.53 -0.96
C ALA A 42 -6.85 -6.71 -1.25
N GLY A 43 -6.76 -5.67 -2.08
CA GLY A 43 -7.91 -4.81 -2.39
C GLY A 43 -8.49 -4.15 -1.15
N LYS A 44 -7.65 -3.78 -0.19
CA LYS A 44 -8.04 -3.12 1.07
C LYS A 44 -7.36 -1.75 1.17
N PRO A 45 -7.95 -0.79 1.92
CA PRO A 45 -7.27 0.43 2.31
C PRO A 45 -5.87 0.10 2.86
N LEU A 46 -4.89 0.87 2.44
CA LEU A 46 -3.50 0.69 2.88
C LEU A 46 -2.82 2.01 3.17
N VAL A 47 -1.79 1.92 4.02
CA VAL A 47 -0.80 2.98 4.24
C VAL A 47 0.58 2.41 3.94
N TRP A 48 1.27 3.03 2.99
CA TRP A 48 2.65 2.64 2.64
C TRP A 48 3.66 3.49 3.39
N GLN A 49 4.51 2.83 4.17
CA GLN A 49 5.74 3.39 4.71
C GLN A 49 6.88 3.14 3.72
N ILE A 50 7.24 4.17 2.95
CA ILE A 50 8.34 4.08 2.00
C ILE A 50 9.69 4.20 2.74
N TYR A 51 10.71 3.49 2.28
CA TYR A 51 12.04 3.63 2.86
C TYR A 51 12.63 5.02 2.56
N PRO A 52 13.08 5.79 3.58
CA PRO A 52 13.75 7.05 3.35
C PRO A 52 15.02 6.87 2.52
N GLN A 53 15.22 7.78 1.57
CA GLN A 53 16.43 7.86 0.75
C GLN A 53 17.14 9.19 1.03
N GLY A 54 18.47 9.16 1.08
CA GLY A 54 19.29 10.30 1.53
C GLY A 54 19.20 11.55 0.65
N ASP A 55 18.70 11.41 -0.59
CA ASP A 55 18.46 12.49 -1.55
C ASP A 55 17.00 12.97 -1.59
N GLY A 56 16.11 12.39 -0.78
CA GLY A 56 14.69 12.72 -0.78
C GLY A 56 13.86 12.07 -1.89
N ALA A 57 14.44 11.23 -2.76
CA ALA A 57 13.75 10.63 -3.90
C ALA A 57 12.55 9.73 -3.51
N HIS A 58 12.55 9.24 -2.26
CA HIS A 58 11.44 8.50 -1.69
C HIS A 58 10.12 9.28 -1.66
N ILE A 59 10.13 10.60 -1.52
CA ILE A 59 8.90 11.41 -1.56
C ILE A 59 8.33 11.46 -2.98
N ALA A 60 9.18 11.67 -4.00
CA ALA A 60 8.74 11.62 -5.39
C ALA A 60 8.17 10.24 -5.77
N LYS A 61 8.76 9.15 -5.26
CA LYS A 61 8.24 7.78 -5.44
C LYS A 61 6.89 7.58 -4.74
N LEU A 62 6.71 8.15 -3.55
CA LEU A 62 5.43 8.14 -2.83
C LEU A 62 4.35 8.91 -3.61
N ASP A 63 4.67 10.10 -4.13
CA ASP A 63 3.74 10.92 -4.90
C ASP A 63 3.30 10.22 -6.19
N ALA A 64 4.26 9.66 -6.94
CA ALA A 64 3.96 8.89 -8.13
C ALA A 64 3.08 7.66 -7.84
N PHE A 65 3.28 7.00 -6.70
CA PHE A 65 2.42 5.90 -6.25
C PHE A 65 0.99 6.38 -5.96
N LEU A 66 0.83 7.50 -5.25
CA LEU A 66 -0.47 8.08 -4.93
C LEU A 66 -1.19 8.61 -6.18
N ASP A 67 -0.45 9.13 -7.17
CA ASP A 67 -0.97 9.49 -8.49
C ASP A 67 -1.46 8.27 -9.26
N MET A 68 -0.68 7.19 -9.27
CA MET A 68 -1.09 5.93 -9.90
C MET A 68 -2.39 5.43 -9.29
N LEU A 69 -2.54 5.47 -7.97
CA LEU A 69 -3.77 5.07 -7.29
C LEU A 69 -4.98 5.97 -7.55
N ASP A 70 -4.77 7.18 -8.09
CA ASP A 70 -5.78 8.26 -8.06
C ASP A 70 -6.26 8.53 -6.62
N ALA A 71 -5.31 8.56 -5.69
CA ALA A 71 -5.60 8.64 -4.26
C ALA A 71 -6.30 9.97 -3.90
N PRO A 72 -7.39 9.94 -3.12
CA PRO A 72 -8.10 11.15 -2.72
C PRO A 72 -7.23 12.02 -1.79
N PRO A 73 -7.52 13.33 -1.66
CA PRO A 73 -6.75 14.24 -0.82
C PRO A 73 -6.55 13.77 0.62
N SER A 74 -7.54 13.07 1.19
CA SER A 74 -7.45 12.50 2.54
C SER A 74 -6.37 11.42 2.65
N GLN A 75 -6.26 10.53 1.65
CA GLN A 75 -5.24 9.48 1.63
C GLN A 75 -3.84 10.03 1.40
N ARG A 76 -3.72 11.03 0.52
CA ARG A 76 -2.46 11.74 0.27
C ARG A 76 -1.95 12.44 1.52
N ALA A 77 -2.79 13.26 2.15
CA ALA A 77 -2.43 13.97 3.37
C ALA A 77 -2.01 13.01 4.49
N PHE A 78 -2.70 11.87 4.63
CA PHE A 78 -2.31 10.84 5.58
C PHE A 78 -0.94 10.24 5.27
N HIS A 79 -0.69 9.82 4.02
CA HIS A 79 0.59 9.22 3.61
C HIS A 79 1.78 10.18 3.78
N HIS A 80 1.62 11.44 3.39
CA HIS A 80 2.64 12.46 3.61
C HIS A 80 2.92 12.66 5.08
N ARG A 81 1.88 12.69 5.93
CA ARG A 81 2.09 12.87 7.35
C ARG A 81 2.77 11.65 7.99
N TRP A 82 2.40 10.45 7.56
CA TRP A 82 2.97 9.19 8.02
C TRP A 82 4.46 9.04 7.65
N ASN A 83 4.86 9.53 6.48
CA ASN A 83 6.25 9.45 5.98
C ASN A 83 7.08 10.71 6.25
N ALA A 84 6.58 11.68 7.02
CA ALA A 84 7.33 12.90 7.35
C ALA A 84 8.42 12.61 8.40
N ASP A 85 9.64 13.06 8.13
CA ASP A 85 10.80 12.89 9.04
C ASP A 85 10.65 13.66 10.36
N GLN A 86 9.87 14.74 10.36
CA GLN A 86 9.71 15.62 11.51
C GLN A 86 8.41 15.34 12.28
N PRO A 87 8.42 15.49 13.61
CA PRO A 87 7.20 15.58 14.40
C PRO A 87 6.31 16.72 13.91
N GLY A 88 5.01 16.56 14.09
CA GLY A 88 3.98 17.45 13.58
C GLY A 88 2.61 17.02 14.09
N PRO A 89 1.53 17.73 13.71
CA PRO A 89 0.18 17.38 14.14
C PRO A 89 -0.19 15.95 13.76
N ALA A 90 -1.15 15.34 14.43
CA ALA A 90 -1.62 14.00 14.05
C ALA A 90 -2.08 13.98 12.59
N ALA A 91 -1.93 12.83 11.92
CA ALA A 91 -2.52 12.63 10.60
C ALA A 91 -4.04 12.84 10.66
N PRO A 92 -4.67 13.33 9.58
CA PRO A 92 -6.13 13.41 9.52
C PRO A 92 -6.74 12.02 9.72
N LEU A 93 -8.01 11.96 10.12
CA LEU A 93 -8.70 10.69 10.23
C LEU A 93 -8.79 10.03 8.84
N ALA A 94 -8.53 8.72 8.77
CA ALA A 94 -8.66 7.97 7.53
C ALA A 94 -10.13 7.87 7.10
N ASP A 95 -10.39 8.20 5.84
CA ASP A 95 -11.70 8.02 5.20
C ASP A 95 -11.72 6.64 4.52
N LEU A 96 -11.94 5.60 5.33
CA LEU A 96 -11.85 4.21 4.87
C LEU A 96 -12.79 3.89 3.69
N PRO A 97 -14.05 4.36 3.63
CA PRO A 97 -14.91 4.15 2.46
C PRO A 97 -14.31 4.74 1.16
N ALA A 98 -13.78 5.95 1.22
CA ALA A 98 -13.14 6.55 0.05
C ALA A 98 -11.87 5.78 -0.36
N TRP A 99 -11.06 5.37 0.61
CA TRP A 99 -9.82 4.63 0.34
C TRP A 99 -10.08 3.20 -0.14
N GLN A 100 -11.19 2.59 0.29
CA GLN A 100 -11.63 1.29 -0.21
C GLN A 100 -11.98 1.39 -1.69
N THR A 101 -12.68 2.45 -2.10
CA THR A 101 -12.97 2.73 -3.52
C THR A 101 -11.67 2.84 -4.33
N THR A 102 -10.66 3.57 -3.81
CA THR A 102 -9.33 3.65 -4.42
C THR A 102 -8.68 2.28 -4.58
N ALA A 103 -8.72 1.45 -3.52
CA ALA A 103 -8.12 0.12 -3.52
C ALA A 103 -8.79 -0.83 -4.52
N ASP A 104 -10.12 -0.82 -4.58
CA ASP A 104 -10.91 -1.64 -5.51
C ASP A 104 -10.59 -1.30 -6.97
N VAL A 105 -10.60 0.00 -7.30
CA VAL A 105 -10.30 0.49 -8.65
C VAL A 105 -8.87 0.16 -9.05
N ALA A 106 -7.90 0.39 -8.15
CA ALA A 106 -6.51 0.09 -8.41
C ALA A 106 -6.28 -1.41 -8.63
N CYS A 107 -6.84 -2.27 -7.76
CA CYS A 107 -6.73 -3.72 -7.87
C CYS A 107 -7.34 -4.22 -9.18
N ALA A 108 -8.56 -3.78 -9.53
CA ALA A 108 -9.21 -4.14 -10.78
C ALA A 108 -8.38 -3.74 -12.02
N ARG A 109 -7.80 -2.54 -12.02
CA ARG A 109 -6.94 -2.06 -13.13
C ARG A 109 -5.63 -2.84 -13.23
N LEU A 110 -5.05 -3.26 -12.11
CA LEU A 110 -3.82 -4.05 -12.09
C LEU A 110 -4.08 -5.50 -12.53
N LEU A 111 -5.22 -6.09 -12.13
CA LEU A 111 -5.63 -7.44 -12.56
C LEU A 111 -5.91 -7.53 -14.08
N ALA A 112 -6.24 -6.40 -14.73
CA ALA A 112 -6.48 -6.34 -16.17
C ALA A 112 -5.18 -6.28 -17.01
N GLN A 113 -4.00 -6.20 -16.38
CA GLN A 113 -2.70 -6.18 -17.05
C GLN A 113 -2.06 -7.57 -17.03
N ASP A 114 -1.24 -7.87 -18.04
CA ASP A 114 -0.38 -9.05 -17.99
C ASP A 114 0.54 -8.94 -16.77
N ASP A 115 0.70 -10.03 -16.02
CA ASP A 115 1.63 -10.04 -14.90
C ASP A 115 3.09 -9.96 -15.38
N LEU A 116 4.00 -9.58 -14.48
CA LEU A 116 5.41 -9.41 -14.79
C LEU A 116 6.05 -10.67 -15.39
N THR A 117 5.66 -11.86 -14.93
CA THR A 117 6.21 -13.13 -15.43
C THR A 117 5.79 -13.35 -16.87
N MET A 118 4.51 -13.12 -17.19
CA MET A 118 3.99 -13.23 -18.54
C MET A 118 4.67 -12.22 -19.49
N GLN A 119 4.84 -10.97 -19.04
CA GLN A 119 5.57 -9.96 -19.83
C GLN A 119 7.04 -10.35 -20.06
N LEU A 120 7.72 -10.92 -19.06
CA LEU A 120 9.11 -11.39 -19.19
C LEU A 120 9.24 -12.56 -20.16
N VAL A 121 8.31 -13.52 -20.14
CA VAL A 121 8.28 -14.64 -21.10
C VAL A 121 8.10 -14.11 -22.52
N HIS A 122 7.11 -13.23 -22.73
CA HIS A 122 6.88 -12.59 -24.03
C HIS A 122 8.10 -11.81 -24.54
N PHE A 123 8.82 -11.13 -23.63
CA PHE A 123 10.04 -10.41 -23.97
C PHE A 123 11.13 -11.38 -24.46
N VAL A 124 11.37 -12.48 -23.75
CA VAL A 124 12.37 -13.48 -24.16
C VAL A 124 12.02 -14.09 -25.51
N ASP A 125 10.74 -14.45 -25.73
CA ASP A 125 10.30 -15.10 -26.97
C ASP A 125 10.43 -14.17 -28.20
N LYS A 126 10.20 -12.86 -28.05
CA LYS A 126 10.40 -11.87 -29.12
C LYS A 126 11.87 -11.60 -29.48
N ASN A 127 12.79 -11.86 -28.55
CA ASN A 127 14.22 -11.59 -28.72
C ASN A 127 15.05 -12.85 -28.99
N ARG A 128 14.39 -13.99 -29.22
CA ARG A 128 15.01 -15.21 -29.76
C ARG A 128 15.04 -15.15 -31.28
#